data_AF-A0A5D0V3H2-F1
#
_entry.id   AF-A0A5D0V3H2-F1
#
_cell.length_a   1.000
_cell.length_b   1.000
_cell.length_c   1.000
_cell.angle_alpha   90.00
_cell.angle_beta   90.00
_cell.angle_gamma   90.00
#
_symmetry.space_group_name_H-M   'P 1'
#
loop_
_entity.id
_entity.type
_entity.pdbx_description
1 polymer ?
#
loop_
_entity_poly.entity_id
_entity_poly.type
_entity_poly.pdbx_seq_one_letter_code
_entity_poly.pdbx_strand_id
1 'polypeptide(L)'
;LIIEDDDGTVEITVSNFRTKTKACEAYLPGPKNGMYLIADVTAEVTKGTGTINPFYFKWIGTDGSEESGVAGAFSGCGKLLGSGNDLATGSKRTGQLVFDVKDKNGTLEYEHRLKTAGSWKP
;
A
#
# COMPACT_ATOMS: atom_id res chain seq x y z
N LEU A 1 5.68 11.37 -1.39
CA LEU A 1 5.27 11.43 -2.80
C LEU A 1 4.14 12.44 -2.89
N ILE A 2 4.19 13.37 -3.82
CA ILE A 2 3.10 14.32 -4.08
C ILE A 2 2.56 14.00 -5.47
N ILE A 3 1.26 13.79 -5.56
CA ILE A 3 0.53 13.56 -6.81
C ILE A 3 -0.34 14.78 -7.05
N GLU A 4 -0.16 15.41 -8.20
CA GLU A 4 -0.97 16.55 -8.65
C GLU A 4 -1.62 16.20 -9.97
N ASP A 5 -2.94 16.36 -10.06
CA ASP A 5 -3.69 16.22 -11.29
C ASP A 5 -4.82 17.24 -11.38
N ASP A 6 -5.72 17.08 -12.35
CA ASP A 6 -6.82 18.01 -12.60
C ASP A 6 -7.83 18.08 -11.44
N ASP A 7 -7.93 17.04 -10.62
CA ASP A 7 -8.88 16.95 -9.51
C ASP A 7 -8.31 17.58 -8.22
N GLY A 8 -7.01 17.39 -7.97
CA GLY A 8 -6.38 17.91 -6.77
C GLY A 8 -4.95 17.45 -6.51
N THR A 9 -4.55 17.53 -5.24
CA THR A 9 -3.23 17.14 -4.76
C THR A 9 -3.36 16.11 -3.64
N VAL A 10 -2.68 14.97 -3.78
CA VAL A 10 -2.57 13.94 -2.73
C VAL A 10 -1.11 13.77 -2.33
N GLU A 11 -0.83 13.91 -1.04
CA GLU A 11 0.47 13.59 -0.46
C GLU A 11 0.44 12.20 0.16
N ILE A 12 1.41 11.36 -0.20
CA ILE A 12 1.55 9.97 0.23
C ILE A 12 2.90 9.78 0.89
N THR A 13 2.88 9.28 2.12
CA THR A 13 4.06 8.82 2.87
C THR A 13 3.95 7.32 3.09
N VAL A 14 5.02 6.61 2.75
CA VAL A 14 5.19 5.18 3.02
C VAL A 14 6.40 5.01 3.94
N SER A 15 6.26 4.23 5.00
CA SER A 15 7.31 4.04 6.00
C SER A 15 7.20 2.69 6.70
N ASN A 16 8.16 2.41 7.59
CA ASN A 16 8.12 1.29 8.54
C ASN A 16 7.84 -0.08 7.89
N PHE A 17 8.69 -0.47 6.95
CA PHE A 17 8.63 -1.79 6.34
C PHE A 17 9.00 -2.87 7.33
N ARG A 18 8.18 -3.92 7.38
CA ARG A 18 8.35 -5.06 8.29
C ARG A 18 7.81 -6.33 7.66
N THR A 19 8.26 -7.48 8.16
CA THR A 19 7.87 -8.77 7.60
C THR A 19 7.43 -9.77 8.64
N LYS A 20 6.52 -10.67 8.23
CA LYS A 20 6.06 -11.81 9.02
C LYS A 20 5.98 -13.05 8.14
N THR A 21 6.55 -14.16 8.60
CA THR A 21 6.48 -15.47 7.92
C THR A 21 5.25 -16.29 8.32
N LYS A 22 4.37 -15.71 9.13
CA LYS A 22 3.10 -16.29 9.61
C LYS A 22 2.04 -15.18 9.66
N ALA A 23 0.78 -15.58 9.75
CA ALA A 23 -0.28 -14.66 10.15
C ALA A 23 0.04 -13.99 11.49
N CYS A 24 -0.47 -12.78 11.70
CA CYS A 24 -0.37 -12.10 12.99
C CYS A 24 -1.41 -12.62 14.00
N GLU A 25 -2.48 -13.24 13.52
CA GLU A 25 -3.47 -13.96 14.34
C GLU A 25 -3.43 -15.46 14.02
N ALA A 26 -3.42 -16.32 15.05
CA ALA A 26 -3.16 -17.75 14.89
C ALA A 26 -4.22 -18.51 14.07
N TYR A 27 -5.46 -18.00 14.00
CA TYR A 27 -6.58 -18.58 13.27
C TYR A 27 -6.73 -18.04 11.84
N LEU A 28 -5.85 -17.12 11.42
CA LEU A 28 -5.85 -16.53 10.09
C LEU A 28 -4.83 -17.25 9.17
N PRO A 29 -5.04 -17.22 7.84
CA PRO A 29 -4.14 -17.87 6.90
C PRO A 29 -2.74 -17.24 6.94
N GLY A 30 -1.71 -18.10 6.83
CA GLY A 30 -0.34 -17.65 6.62
C GLY A 30 -0.06 -17.22 5.17
N PRO A 31 1.12 -16.62 4.92
CA PRO A 31 1.51 -16.19 3.58
C PRO A 31 1.65 -17.38 2.64
N LYS A 32 1.20 -17.23 1.40
CA LYS A 32 1.24 -18.24 0.35
C LYS A 32 2.54 -18.20 -0.45
N ASN A 33 3.12 -17.00 -0.62
CA ASN A 33 4.28 -16.80 -1.48
C ASN A 33 5.60 -16.81 -0.69
N GLY A 34 5.54 -16.57 0.62
CA GLY A 34 6.69 -16.73 1.51
C GLY A 34 6.57 -15.92 2.80
N MET A 35 6.27 -14.63 2.69
CA MET A 35 6.12 -13.73 3.82
C MET A 35 5.11 -12.61 3.53
N TYR A 36 4.46 -12.15 4.59
CA TYR A 36 3.79 -10.86 4.55
C TYR A 36 4.83 -9.74 4.64
N LEU A 37 4.85 -8.85 3.66
CA LEU A 37 5.52 -7.55 3.73
C LEU A 37 4.47 -6.51 4.09
N ILE A 38 4.73 -5.76 5.16
CA ILE A 38 3.81 -4.77 5.69
C ILE A 38 4.49 -3.41 5.66
N ALA A 39 3.81 -2.40 5.13
CA ALA A 39 4.27 -1.01 5.13
C ALA A 39 3.19 -0.12 5.74
N ASP A 40 3.61 0.85 6.57
CA ASP A 40 2.71 1.89 7.04
C ASP A 40 2.56 2.95 5.96
N VAL A 41 1.34 3.42 5.76
CA VAL A 41 1.02 4.43 4.75
C VAL A 41 0.09 5.48 5.32
N THR A 42 0.40 6.73 5.01
CA THR A 42 -0.45 7.90 5.23
C THR A 42 -0.66 8.59 3.90
N ALA A 43 -1.92 8.85 3.56
CA ALA A 43 -2.31 9.61 2.38
C ALA A 43 -3.25 10.76 2.79
N GLU A 44 -3.02 11.95 2.26
CA GLU A 44 -3.76 13.17 2.59
C GLU A 44 -4.07 13.98 1.33
N VAL A 45 -5.33 14.40 1.17
CA VAL A 45 -5.72 15.33 0.10
C VAL A 45 -5.40 16.75 0.58
N THR A 46 -4.41 17.40 -0.02
CA THR A 46 -3.94 18.72 0.39
C THR A 46 -4.54 19.87 -0.44
N LYS A 47 -5.13 19.56 -1.60
CA LYS A 47 -5.83 20.51 -2.47
C LYS A 47 -6.89 19.79 -3.30
N GLY A 48 -8.01 20.47 -3.62
CA GLY A 48 -9.07 19.92 -4.47
C GLY A 48 -9.75 18.69 -3.86
N THR A 49 -10.05 17.72 -4.70
CA THR A 49 -10.49 16.37 -4.29
C THR A 49 -9.43 15.33 -4.64
N GLY A 50 -9.50 14.16 -4.01
CA GLY A 50 -8.59 13.07 -4.32
C GLY A 50 -9.16 11.69 -4.02
N THR A 51 -8.54 10.68 -4.60
CA THR A 51 -8.86 9.27 -4.32
C THR A 51 -7.71 8.60 -3.60
N ILE A 52 -8.01 7.93 -2.49
CA ILE A 52 -7.06 7.12 -1.73
C ILE A 52 -7.56 5.68 -1.79
N ASN A 53 -6.71 4.74 -2.23
CA ASN A 53 -7.10 3.35 -2.35
C ASN A 53 -5.87 2.42 -2.20
N PRO A 54 -5.91 1.39 -1.32
CA PRO A 54 -4.80 0.44 -1.22
C PRO A 54 -4.55 -0.38 -2.49
N PHE A 55 -5.54 -0.52 -3.39
CA PHE A 55 -5.36 -1.21 -4.67
C PHE A 55 -4.45 -0.47 -5.66
N TYR A 56 -4.17 0.81 -5.42
CA TYR A 56 -3.19 1.57 -6.21
C TYR A 56 -1.74 1.27 -5.83
N PHE A 57 -1.52 0.46 -4.80
CA PHE A 57 -0.19 0.07 -4.38
C PHE A 57 0.09 -1.37 -4.80
N LYS A 58 1.26 -1.58 -5.38
CA LYS A 58 1.77 -2.88 -5.80
C LYS A 58 3.15 -3.13 -5.23
N TRP A 59 3.49 -4.38 -5.04
CA TRP A 59 4.86 -4.83 -4.86
C TRP A 59 5.35 -5.44 -6.16
N ILE A 60 6.50 -4.99 -6.64
CA ILE A 60 7.17 -5.52 -7.83
C ILE A 60 8.45 -6.21 -7.37
N GLY A 61 8.45 -7.54 -7.39
CA GLY A 61 9.61 -8.37 -7.10
C GLY A 61 10.70 -8.23 -8.16
N THR A 62 11.96 -8.42 -7.76
CA THR A 62 13.11 -8.44 -8.70
C THR A 62 13.04 -9.59 -9.71
N ASP A 63 12.24 -10.62 -9.45
CA ASP A 63 11.91 -11.71 -10.38
C ASP A 63 10.71 -11.39 -11.29
N GLY A 64 10.16 -10.18 -11.20
CA GLY A 64 9.01 -9.72 -11.99
C GLY A 64 7.65 -10.12 -11.41
N SER A 65 7.60 -10.76 -10.23
CA SER A 65 6.33 -11.03 -9.55
C SER A 65 5.63 -9.73 -9.11
N GLU A 66 4.30 -9.70 -9.21
CA GLU A 66 3.47 -8.57 -8.76
C GLU A 66 2.52 -9.00 -7.65
N GLU A 67 2.41 -8.20 -6.60
CA GLU A 67 1.47 -8.43 -5.49
C GLU A 67 0.70 -7.16 -5.13
N SER A 68 -0.59 -7.29 -4.86
CA SER A 68 -1.42 -6.15 -4.45
C SER A 68 -1.16 -5.74 -3.00
N GLY A 69 -1.29 -4.45 -2.70
CA GLY A 69 -1.23 -3.90 -1.34
C GLY A 69 -2.28 -4.44 -0.35
N VAL A 70 -3.22 -5.26 -0.83
CA VAL A 70 -4.21 -5.98 -0.01
C VAL A 70 -4.08 -7.51 -0.09
N ALA A 71 -3.05 -8.06 -0.72
CA ALA A 71 -2.89 -9.51 -0.87
C ALA A 71 -2.85 -10.24 0.49
N GLY A 72 -2.28 -9.61 1.52
CA GLY A 72 -2.28 -10.09 2.90
C GLY A 72 -3.35 -9.45 3.79
N ALA A 73 -4.45 -8.94 3.24
CA ALA A 73 -5.52 -8.26 3.99
C ALA A 73 -6.06 -9.06 5.18
N PHE A 74 -6.15 -10.38 5.04
CA PHE A 74 -6.65 -11.29 6.06
C PHE A 74 -5.55 -11.91 6.92
N SER A 75 -4.35 -11.32 6.97
CA SER A 75 -3.24 -11.78 7.80
C SER A 75 -3.40 -11.40 9.29
N GLY A 76 -4.26 -10.42 9.59
CA GLY A 76 -4.35 -9.79 10.91
C GLY A 76 -3.19 -8.84 11.23
N CYS A 77 -2.31 -8.53 10.28
CA CYS A 77 -1.07 -7.79 10.53
C CYS A 77 -1.23 -6.25 10.57
N GLY A 78 -2.42 -5.78 10.95
CA GLY A 78 -2.72 -4.35 11.11
C GLY A 78 -4.11 -3.98 10.58
N LYS A 79 -4.37 -2.68 10.58
CA LYS A 79 -5.52 -2.03 9.98
C LYS A 79 -5.18 -1.59 8.55
N LEU A 80 -5.78 -2.24 7.55
CA LEU A 80 -5.60 -1.86 6.15
C LEU A 80 -5.89 -0.38 5.91
N LEU A 81 -5.14 0.22 4.97
CA LEU A 81 -5.41 1.56 4.47
C LEU A 81 -6.85 1.62 3.97
N GLY A 82 -7.64 2.52 4.55
CA GLY A 82 -9.01 2.76 4.10
C GLY A 82 -9.04 3.42 2.73
N SER A 83 -10.04 3.07 1.93
CA SER A 83 -10.30 3.69 0.64
C SER A 83 -11.31 4.84 0.71
N GLY A 84 -11.30 5.69 -0.30
CA GLY A 84 -12.36 6.68 -0.56
C GLY A 84 -12.11 7.44 -1.85
N ASN A 85 -13.21 7.78 -2.53
CA ASN A 85 -13.23 8.59 -3.74
C ASN A 85 -13.73 10.00 -3.40
N ASP A 86 -13.41 10.98 -4.25
CA ASP A 86 -13.86 12.37 -4.13
C ASP A 86 -13.64 12.96 -2.72
N LEU A 87 -12.56 12.54 -2.07
CA LEU A 87 -12.23 12.95 -0.72
C LEU A 87 -11.87 14.43 -0.76
N ALA A 88 -12.57 15.24 0.04
CA ALA A 88 -12.31 16.66 0.11
C ALA A 88 -10.92 16.97 0.71
N THR A 89 -10.38 18.14 0.38
CA THR A 89 -9.16 18.68 1.01
C THR A 89 -9.21 18.56 2.55
N GLY A 90 -8.10 18.14 3.15
CA GLY A 90 -7.97 17.82 4.57
C GLY A 90 -8.34 16.39 4.93
N SER A 91 -8.90 15.61 3.99
CA SER A 91 -9.15 14.19 4.21
C SER A 91 -7.84 13.43 4.32
N LYS A 92 -7.67 12.72 5.44
CA LYS A 92 -6.47 11.92 5.73
C LYS A 92 -6.84 10.47 6.01
N ARG A 93 -6.09 9.55 5.42
CA ARG A 93 -6.16 8.11 5.70
C ARG A 93 -4.81 7.62 6.15
N THR A 94 -4.79 6.81 7.21
CA THR A 94 -3.59 6.14 7.70
C THR A 94 -3.92 4.68 7.95
N GLY A 95 -3.01 3.80 7.58
CA GLY A 95 -3.17 2.36 7.76
C GLY A 95 -1.96 1.60 7.23
N GLN A 96 -2.18 0.33 6.94
CA GLN A 96 -1.18 -0.58 6.39
C GLN A 96 -1.49 -1.02 4.97
N LEU A 97 -0.44 -1.25 4.21
CA LEU A 97 -0.45 -2.14 3.05
C LEU A 97 0.13 -3.48 3.50
N VAL A 98 -0.49 -4.58 3.07
CA VAL A 98 0.00 -5.93 3.37
C VAL A 98 0.06 -6.73 2.08
N PHE A 99 1.28 -7.04 1.66
CA PHE A 99 1.59 -7.83 0.46
C PHE A 99 1.96 -9.26 0.88
N ASP A 100 1.63 -10.27 0.06
CA ASP A 100 2.06 -11.66 0.25
C ASP A 100 3.19 -11.97 -0.74
N VAL A 101 4.44 -11.73 -0.32
CA VAL A 101 5.60 -11.70 -1.21
C VAL A 101 6.53 -12.88 -0.95
N LYS A 102 7.34 -13.21 -1.96
CA LYS A 102 8.38 -14.24 -1.83
C LYS A 102 9.50 -13.84 -0.87
N ASP A 103 10.02 -12.63 -1.04
CA ASP A 103 11.07 -12.05 -0.21
C ASP A 103 11.01 -10.50 -0.25
N LYS A 104 12.02 -9.82 0.31
CA LYS A 104 12.12 -8.34 0.35
C LYS A 104 12.81 -7.74 -0.88
N ASN A 105 13.18 -8.54 -1.87
CA ASN A 105 13.90 -8.10 -3.05
C ASN A 105 12.91 -7.58 -4.09
N GLY A 106 12.55 -6.32 -3.96
CA GLY A 106 11.61 -5.67 -4.85
C GLY A 106 11.38 -4.21 -4.46
N THR A 107 10.30 -3.65 -5.00
CA THR A 107 9.93 -2.25 -4.81
C THR A 107 8.42 -2.15 -4.59
N LEU A 108 8.01 -1.36 -3.61
CA LEU A 108 6.62 -0.96 -3.46
C LEU A 108 6.37 0.22 -4.42
N GLU A 109 5.40 0.08 -5.30
CA GLU A 109 5.02 1.10 -6.29
C GLU A 109 3.61 1.63 -6.02
N TYR A 110 3.42 2.92 -6.26
CA TYR A 110 2.11 3.56 -6.30
C TYR A 110 1.76 3.89 -7.75
N GLU A 111 0.63 3.37 -8.22
CA GLU A 111 0.08 3.61 -9.54
C GLU A 111 -0.94 4.76 -9.50
N HIS A 112 -0.72 5.77 -10.34
CA HIS A 112 -1.66 6.84 -10.60
C HIS A 112 -2.03 6.83 -12.08
N ARG A 113 -3.33 6.79 -12.40
CA ARG A 113 -3.84 6.71 -13.79
C ARG A 113 -3.11 5.64 -14.62
N LEU A 114 -2.97 4.43 -14.05
CA LEU A 114 -2.34 3.25 -14.65
C LEU A 114 -0.82 3.39 -14.94
N LYS A 115 -0.14 4.32 -14.28
CA LYS A 115 1.32 4.51 -14.39
C LYS A 115 1.95 4.57 -13.02
N THR A 116 3.13 3.97 -12.87
CA THR A 116 3.95 4.14 -11.67
C THR A 116 4.31 5.61 -11.48
N ALA A 117 3.89 6.17 -10.35
CA ALA A 117 4.12 7.57 -9.99
C ALA A 117 5.06 7.72 -8.79
N GLY A 118 5.26 6.67 -8.00
CA GLY A 118 6.27 6.65 -6.96
C GLY A 118 6.63 5.25 -6.50
N SER A 119 7.81 5.14 -5.91
CA SER A 119 8.43 3.86 -5.58
C SER A 119 9.20 3.96 -4.26
N TRP A 120 9.14 2.91 -3.46
CA TRP A 120 9.83 2.81 -2.17
C TRP A 120 10.46 1.43 -2.01
N LYS A 121 11.67 1.39 -1.44
CA LYS A 121 12.32 0.14 -1.05
C LYS A 121 12.09 -0.14 0.45
N PRO A 122 11.96 -1.42 0.85
CA PRO A 122 11.90 -1.80 2.25
C PRO A 122 13.17 -1.48 3.05
#